data_AF-A0A7K8XFM6-F1
#
_entry.id   AF-A0A7K8XFM6-F1
#
_cell.length_a   1.000
_cell.length_b   1.000
_cell.length_c   1.000
_cell.angle_alpha   90.00
_cell.angle_beta   90.00
_cell.angle_gamma   90.00
#
_symmetry.space_group_name_H-M   'P 1'
#
loop_
_entity.id
_entity.type
_entity.pdbx_description
1 polymer ?
#
loop_
_entity_poly.entity_id
_entity_poly.type
_entity_poly.pdbx_seq_one_letter_code
_entity_poly.pdbx_strand_id
1 'polypeptide(L)'
;AVATMRQQRKKSPFPERVEEFRENIVRYDDEGGGEQDTEAFDISALRTRTVMRPHKPRKKVGTEIHSLYRQSLQVGPDSAAFRQFISEKLEEANTDPSVPPYDSLQTYAFEGTGSSAGSLSSLGSNPSDVDQSYEYLTDWGPHFQQLAGLYTSCRGYED
;
A
#
# COMPACT_ATOMS: atom_id res chain seq x y z
N ALA A 1 -30.44 -6.25 -45.74
CA ALA A 1 -31.34 -5.83 -44.65
C ALA A 1 -30.48 -5.32 -43.49
N VAL A 2 -30.55 -4.03 -43.17
CA VAL A 2 -29.88 -3.46 -41.99
C VAL A 2 -30.97 -2.75 -41.19
N ALA A 3 -31.33 -3.33 -40.04
CA ALA A 3 -32.36 -2.78 -39.18
C ALA A 3 -31.80 -1.60 -38.39
N THR A 4 -32.32 -0.39 -38.64
CA THR A 4 -32.05 0.79 -37.82
C THR A 4 -33.03 0.85 -36.66
N MET A 5 -32.57 0.65 -35.42
CA MET A 5 -33.39 0.88 -34.22
C MET A 5 -33.47 2.38 -33.89
N ARG A 6 -34.65 2.98 -34.11
CA ARG A 6 -35.00 4.30 -33.57
C ARG A 6 -35.30 4.16 -32.07
N GLN A 7 -34.41 4.65 -31.22
CA GLN A 7 -34.72 4.85 -29.80
C GLN A 7 -35.55 6.12 -29.63
N GLN A 8 -36.79 5.96 -29.18
CA GLN A 8 -37.64 7.09 -28.79
C GLN A 8 -37.13 7.67 -27.46
N ARG A 9 -36.68 8.92 -27.48
CA ARG A 9 -36.42 9.70 -26.27
C ARG A 9 -37.76 9.97 -25.58
N LYS A 10 -38.00 9.34 -24.42
CA LYS A 10 -39.08 9.73 -23.52
C LYS A 10 -38.75 11.11 -22.96
N LYS A 11 -39.64 12.09 -23.17
CA LYS A 11 -39.55 13.40 -22.52
C LYS A 11 -39.79 13.20 -21.02
N SER A 12 -38.86 13.64 -20.19
CA SER A 12 -38.94 13.58 -18.73
C SER A 12 -40.06 14.50 -18.21
N PRO A 13 -40.87 14.08 -17.24
CA PRO A 13 -42.04 14.83 -16.76
C PRO A 13 -41.70 15.79 -15.62
N PHE A 14 -40.49 16.33 -15.57
CA PHE A 14 -40.06 17.17 -14.45
C PHE A 14 -40.14 18.65 -14.82
N PRO A 15 -40.76 19.49 -13.97
CA PRO A 15 -40.85 20.93 -14.20
C PRO A 15 -39.47 21.58 -14.13
N GLU A 16 -39.26 22.61 -14.96
CA GLU A 16 -38.05 23.44 -15.15
C GLU A 16 -37.44 24.03 -13.85
N ARG A 17 -38.12 23.89 -12.72
CA ARG A 17 -37.63 24.30 -11.39
C ARG A 17 -36.70 23.27 -10.72
N VAL A 18 -36.48 22.09 -11.30
CA VAL A 18 -35.50 21.14 -10.77
C VAL A 18 -34.08 21.53 -11.19
N GLU A 19 -33.94 22.28 -12.29
CA GLU A 19 -32.67 22.72 -12.85
C GLU A 19 -31.99 23.80 -12.01
N GLU A 20 -32.77 24.60 -11.26
CA GLU A 20 -32.27 25.57 -10.26
C GLU A 20 -31.66 24.89 -9.00
N PHE A 21 -32.03 23.63 -8.73
CA PHE A 21 -31.41 22.84 -7.65
C PHE A 21 -30.26 21.95 -8.16
N ARG A 22 -30.11 21.78 -9.48
CA ARG A 22 -29.04 20.99 -10.09
C ARG A 22 -27.74 21.76 -10.21
N GLU A 23 -27.78 23.09 -10.19
CA GLU A 23 -26.60 23.95 -10.20
C GLU A 23 -25.77 23.84 -8.89
N ASN A 24 -26.34 23.30 -7.82
CA ASN A 24 -25.61 22.99 -6.58
C ASN A 24 -25.18 21.52 -6.49
N ILE A 25 -25.46 20.69 -7.49
CA ILE A 25 -25.05 19.28 -7.51
C ILE A 25 -23.69 19.19 -8.21
N VAL A 26 -22.64 19.28 -7.41
CA VAL A 26 -21.25 19.08 -7.87
C VAL A 26 -21.05 17.60 -8.17
N ARG A 27 -20.48 17.30 -9.33
CA ARG A 27 -20.07 15.95 -9.73
C ARG A 27 -18.84 15.55 -8.90
N TYR A 28 -18.97 14.56 -8.03
CA TYR A 28 -17.91 14.07 -7.12
C TYR A 28 -17.04 12.96 -7.74
N ASP A 29 -17.28 12.64 -9.02
CA ASP A 29 -16.47 11.71 -9.81
C ASP A 29 -15.30 12.40 -10.54
N ASP A 30 -15.18 13.73 -10.40
CA ASP A 30 -14.01 14.52 -10.79
C ASP A 30 -13.30 15.00 -9.53
N GLU A 31 -11.99 14.91 -9.56
CA GLU A 31 -11.06 15.08 -8.46
C GLU A 31 -11.21 16.42 -7.71
N GLY A 32 -11.27 16.37 -6.38
CA GLY A 32 -10.88 17.49 -5.50
C GLY A 32 -11.89 18.64 -5.36
N GLY A 33 -12.85 18.49 -4.44
CA GLY A 33 -13.83 19.54 -4.11
C GLY A 33 -13.81 19.96 -2.65
N GLY A 34 -12.68 20.42 -2.10
CA GLY A 34 -12.75 21.06 -0.78
C GLY A 34 -11.49 21.33 0.04
N GLU A 35 -10.27 21.13 -0.46
CA GLU A 35 -9.07 21.35 0.38
C GLU A 35 -8.34 22.69 0.14
N GLN A 36 -8.77 23.51 -0.83
CA GLN A 36 -8.02 24.70 -1.24
C GLN A 36 -8.23 25.96 -0.37
N ASP A 37 -9.25 26.01 0.49
CA ASP A 37 -9.56 27.19 1.32
C ASP A 37 -9.09 27.07 2.78
N THR A 38 -8.01 26.32 3.03
CA THR A 38 -7.46 26.12 4.38
C THR A 38 -6.82 27.38 4.98
N GLU A 39 -6.54 28.40 4.16
CA GLU A 39 -5.96 29.68 4.60
C GLU A 39 -6.99 30.83 4.71
N ALA A 40 -8.24 30.62 4.29
CA ALA A 40 -9.27 31.66 4.29
C ALA A 40 -9.77 32.03 5.70
N PHE A 41 -9.48 31.19 6.71
CA PHE A 41 -9.95 31.37 8.07
C PHE A 41 -8.81 31.76 9.02
N ASP A 42 -8.85 32.99 9.54
CA ASP A 42 -7.96 33.42 10.60
C ASP A 42 -8.43 32.87 11.96
N ILE A 43 -7.76 31.82 12.43
CA ILE A 43 -8.02 31.17 13.73
C ILE A 43 -7.82 32.16 14.90
N SER A 44 -7.05 33.24 14.70
CA SER A 44 -6.87 34.28 15.72
C SER A 44 -8.15 35.10 15.97
N ALA A 45 -9.08 35.16 15.00
CA ALA A 45 -10.40 35.78 15.19
C ALA A 45 -11.31 34.97 16.14
N LEU A 46 -11.07 33.65 16.27
CA LEU A 46 -11.79 32.80 17.23
C LEU A 46 -11.27 32.96 18.66
N ARG A 47 -10.07 33.52 18.85
CA ARG A 47 -9.59 33.90 20.17
C ARG A 47 -10.38 35.13 20.59
N THR A 48 -11.42 34.89 21.38
CA THR A 48 -12.11 35.93 22.15
C THR A 48 -11.07 36.56 23.06
N ARG A 49 -10.41 37.63 22.59
CA ARG A 49 -9.59 38.49 23.45
C ARG A 49 -10.49 38.85 24.61
N THR A 50 -10.03 38.54 25.82
CA THR A 50 -10.74 38.73 27.08
C THR A 50 -10.98 40.21 27.35
N VAL A 51 -11.81 40.85 26.53
CA VAL A 51 -12.50 42.07 26.91
C VAL A 51 -13.60 41.56 27.82
N MET A 52 -13.35 41.68 29.12
CA MET A 52 -14.32 41.40 30.17
C MET A 52 -15.55 42.29 29.96
N ARG A 53 -16.46 41.87 29.08
CA ARG A 53 -17.83 42.37 29.07
C ARG A 53 -18.58 41.61 30.16
N PRO A 54 -19.22 42.29 31.13
CA PRO A 54 -19.97 41.61 32.18
C PRO A 54 -21.14 40.86 31.53
N HIS A 55 -21.00 39.55 31.40
CA HIS A 55 -22.00 38.70 30.79
C HIS A 55 -23.14 38.51 31.80
N LYS A 56 -24.33 39.07 31.50
CA LYS A 56 -25.54 38.71 32.24
C LYS A 56 -25.77 37.19 32.07
N PRO A 57 -26.11 36.45 33.15
CA PRO A 57 -26.37 35.02 33.04
C PRO A 57 -27.61 34.80 32.17
N ARG A 58 -27.41 34.16 31.02
CA ARG A 58 -28.51 33.65 30.19
C ARG A 58 -29.23 32.59 31.02
N LYS A 59 -30.53 32.79 31.29
CA LYS A 59 -31.39 31.79 31.93
C LYS A 59 -31.36 30.52 31.07
N LYS A 60 -30.87 29.42 31.64
CA LYS A 60 -30.94 28.09 31.04
C LYS A 60 -32.40 27.66 31.04
N VAL A 61 -33.06 27.76 29.89
CA VAL A 61 -34.40 27.21 29.69
C VAL A 61 -34.23 25.85 29.03
N GLY A 62 -34.58 24.79 29.77
CA GLY A 62 -35.10 23.55 29.22
C GLY A 62 -34.12 22.46 28.77
N THR A 63 -33.35 21.86 29.69
CA THR A 63 -32.87 20.46 29.54
C THR A 63 -33.66 19.47 30.41
N GLU A 64 -34.61 19.95 31.21
CA GLU A 64 -35.38 19.12 32.16
C GLU A 64 -36.29 18.12 31.47
N ILE A 65 -36.86 18.45 30.29
CA ILE A 65 -37.75 17.52 29.57
C ILE A 65 -36.99 16.25 29.14
N HIS A 66 -35.71 16.37 28.75
CA HIS A 66 -34.87 15.23 28.40
C HIS A 66 -34.46 14.40 29.63
N SER A 67 -34.28 15.03 30.80
CA SER A 67 -33.92 14.30 32.02
C SER A 67 -35.08 13.48 32.56
N LEU A 68 -36.32 14.00 32.49
CA LEU A 68 -37.50 13.30 32.99
C LEU A 68 -37.83 12.04 32.17
N TYR A 69 -37.69 12.10 30.84
CA TYR A 69 -37.87 10.93 29.98
C TYR A 69 -36.84 9.83 30.27
N ARG A 70 -35.56 10.21 30.43
CA ARG A 70 -34.47 9.29 30.84
C ARG A 70 -34.71 8.68 32.23
N GLN A 71 -35.19 9.50 33.18
CA GLN A 71 -35.44 9.09 34.57
C GLN A 71 -36.64 8.13 34.67
N SER A 72 -37.70 8.34 33.85
CA SER A 72 -38.86 7.45 33.73
C SER A 72 -38.48 6.04 33.25
N LEU A 73 -37.43 5.91 32.45
CA LEU A 73 -36.93 4.63 31.94
C LEU A 73 -35.89 3.99 32.89
N GLN A 74 -35.58 4.63 34.03
CA GLN A 74 -34.45 4.26 34.91
C GLN A 74 -33.08 4.24 34.22
N VAL A 75 -32.96 4.91 33.06
CA VAL A 75 -31.72 5.06 32.30
C VAL A 75 -31.10 6.42 32.63
N GLY A 76 -30.71 6.60 33.90
CA GLY A 76 -29.97 7.77 34.36
C GLY A 76 -28.46 7.49 34.48
N PRO A 77 -27.61 8.53 34.58
CA PRO A 77 -26.16 8.36 34.80
C PRO A 77 -25.83 7.59 36.09
N ASP A 78 -26.76 7.56 37.05
CA ASP A 78 -26.61 6.89 38.34
C ASP A 78 -27.24 5.48 38.37
N SER A 79 -27.74 4.99 37.23
CA SER A 79 -28.24 3.63 37.14
C SER A 79 -27.08 2.64 37.11
N ALA A 80 -27.20 1.54 37.86
CA ALA A 80 -26.19 0.49 37.87
C ALA A 80 -25.93 -0.08 36.46
N ALA A 81 -27.00 -0.18 35.66
CA ALA A 81 -26.92 -0.60 34.26
C ALA A 81 -26.11 0.36 33.39
N PHE A 82 -26.27 1.68 33.58
CA PHE A 82 -25.49 2.67 32.84
C PHE A 82 -24.02 2.63 33.24
N ARG A 83 -23.71 2.51 34.54
CA ARG A 83 -22.32 2.34 34.99
C ARG A 83 -21.68 1.08 34.42
N GLN A 84 -22.39 -0.04 34.41
CA GLN A 84 -21.91 -1.30 33.82
C GLN A 84 -21.66 -1.13 32.31
N PHE A 85 -22.57 -0.50 31.58
CA PHE A 85 -22.41 -0.22 30.16
C PHE A 85 -21.17 0.63 29.87
N ILE A 86 -20.95 1.69 30.66
CA ILE A 86 -19.75 2.53 30.50
C ILE A 86 -18.47 1.73 30.81
N SER A 87 -18.47 0.92 31.86
CA SER A 87 -17.33 0.05 32.18
C SER A 87 -17.04 -0.95 31.06
N GLU A 88 -18.08 -1.58 30.51
CA GLU A 88 -17.97 -2.52 29.38
C GLU A 88 -17.40 -1.82 28.14
N LYS A 89 -17.93 -0.64 27.78
CA LYS A 89 -17.42 0.15 26.65
C LYS A 89 -16.02 0.69 26.84
N LEU A 90 -15.63 0.99 28.08
CA LEU A 90 -14.28 1.40 28.42
C LEU A 90 -13.29 0.22 28.27
N GLU A 91 -13.66 -0.96 28.72
CA GLU A 91 -12.85 -2.17 28.55
C GLU A 91 -12.69 -2.53 27.07
N GLU A 92 -13.77 -2.45 26.28
CA GLU A 92 -13.75 -2.61 24.83
C GLU A 92 -12.76 -1.64 24.16
N ALA A 93 -12.81 -0.36 24.53
CA ALA A 93 -11.92 0.67 23.98
C ALA A 93 -10.45 0.49 24.41
N ASN A 94 -10.20 0.06 25.65
CA ASN A 94 -8.83 -0.14 26.15
C ASN A 94 -8.14 -1.37 25.54
N THR A 95 -8.92 -2.33 25.03
CA THR A 95 -8.40 -3.57 24.45
C THR A 95 -8.41 -3.54 22.92
N ASP A 96 -8.80 -2.41 22.32
CA ASP A 96 -8.84 -2.23 20.88
C ASP A 96 -7.42 -2.33 20.29
N PRO A 97 -7.10 -3.32 19.44
CA PRO A 97 -5.78 -3.46 18.82
C PRO A 97 -5.60 -2.50 17.63
N SER A 98 -6.64 -1.80 17.19
CA SER A 98 -6.59 -0.86 16.07
C SER A 98 -6.08 0.52 16.46
N VAL A 99 -5.87 0.78 17.75
CA VAL A 99 -5.26 2.02 18.24
C VAL A 99 -3.73 1.95 18.25
N PRO A 100 -3.05 3.10 18.04
CA PRO A 100 -1.59 3.17 18.00
C PRO A 100 -0.91 2.73 19.31
N PRO A 101 0.40 2.38 19.28
CA PRO A 101 1.33 2.56 18.17
C PRO A 101 1.26 1.44 17.13
N TYR A 102 1.16 1.82 15.85
CA TYR A 102 1.27 0.86 14.75
C TYR A 102 2.72 0.41 14.56
N ASP A 103 2.90 -0.78 14.00
CA ASP A 103 4.21 -1.26 13.58
C ASP A 103 4.80 -0.35 12.49
N SER A 104 6.10 -0.15 12.55
CA SER A 104 6.84 0.61 11.52
C SER A 104 7.71 -0.33 10.70
N LEU A 105 7.75 -0.10 9.39
CA LEU A 105 8.67 -0.80 8.50
C LEU A 105 9.98 -0.03 8.42
N GLN A 106 11.09 -0.72 8.65
CA GLN A 106 12.43 -0.19 8.40
C GLN A 106 12.95 -0.77 7.09
N THR A 107 13.08 0.08 6.07
CA THR A 107 13.65 -0.33 4.78
C THR A 107 15.18 -0.29 4.86
N TYR A 108 15.82 -1.41 4.54
CA TYR A 108 17.26 -1.52 4.40
C TYR A 108 17.62 -1.69 2.93
N ALA A 109 18.57 -0.90 2.45
CA ALA A 109 19.01 -0.89 1.04
C ALA A 109 20.54 -0.83 0.91
N PHE A 110 21.26 -1.28 1.94
CA PHE A 110 22.72 -1.29 1.90
C PHE A 110 23.22 -2.47 1.06
N GLU A 111 23.71 -2.19 -0.14
CA GLU A 111 24.23 -3.17 -1.11
C GLU A 111 25.66 -3.65 -0.77
N GLY A 112 26.36 -2.94 0.10
CA GLY A 112 27.78 -3.15 0.36
C GLY A 112 28.66 -2.08 -0.31
N THR A 113 29.97 -2.27 -0.21
CA THR A 113 30.98 -1.29 -0.67
C THR A 113 31.71 -1.72 -1.95
N GLY A 114 31.28 -2.80 -2.61
CA GLY A 114 31.91 -3.26 -3.85
C GLY A 114 33.33 -3.80 -3.66
N SER A 115 33.57 -4.59 -2.62
CA SER A 115 34.89 -5.20 -2.39
C SER A 115 35.27 -6.18 -3.50
N SER A 116 36.54 -6.17 -3.92
CA SER A 116 37.06 -7.16 -4.87
C SER A 116 36.97 -8.57 -4.27
N ALA A 117 36.45 -9.54 -5.02
CA ALA A 117 36.21 -10.92 -4.57
C ALA A 117 37.48 -11.77 -4.28
N GLY A 118 38.66 -11.14 -4.18
CA GLY A 118 39.95 -11.84 -4.13
C GLY A 118 40.24 -12.60 -5.42
N SER A 119 41.25 -13.48 -5.37
CA SER A 119 41.60 -14.36 -6.49
C SER A 119 40.81 -15.66 -6.41
N LEU A 120 40.12 -16.02 -7.50
CA LEU A 120 39.44 -17.30 -7.64
C LEU A 120 40.41 -18.36 -8.17
N SER A 121 40.20 -19.63 -7.80
CA SER A 121 40.95 -20.75 -8.35
C SER A 121 40.68 -20.91 -9.85
N SER A 122 41.72 -21.25 -10.62
CA SER A 122 41.59 -21.53 -12.05
C SER A 122 40.92 -22.88 -12.28
N LEU A 123 39.93 -22.94 -13.16
CA LEU A 123 39.19 -24.18 -13.48
C LEU A 123 40.00 -25.20 -14.30
N GLY A 124 41.18 -24.81 -14.80
CA GLY A 124 42.02 -25.63 -15.69
C GLY A 124 43.26 -26.24 -15.06
N SER A 125 43.48 -26.09 -13.75
CA SER A 125 44.64 -26.70 -13.07
C SER A 125 44.34 -28.15 -12.67
N ASN A 126 44.10 -29.02 -13.65
CA ASN A 126 44.17 -30.46 -13.40
C ASN A 126 45.64 -30.88 -13.52
N PRO A 127 46.28 -31.40 -12.45
CA PRO A 127 47.62 -31.98 -12.53
C PRO A 127 47.55 -33.42 -13.04
N SER A 128 46.58 -33.74 -13.91
CA SER A 128 46.59 -34.98 -14.66
C SER A 128 47.13 -34.63 -16.03
N ASP A 129 48.44 -34.86 -16.20
CA ASP A 129 49.07 -35.09 -17.49
C ASP A 129 48.15 -36.04 -18.26
N VAL A 130 47.30 -35.46 -19.11
CA VAL A 130 46.29 -36.20 -19.84
C VAL A 130 47.06 -37.07 -20.81
N ASP A 131 46.93 -38.38 -20.64
CA ASP A 131 47.50 -39.43 -21.47
C ASP A 131 47.64 -38.96 -22.92
N GLN A 132 48.88 -38.69 -23.35
CA GLN A 132 49.23 -38.19 -24.68
C GLN A 132 49.08 -39.31 -25.74
N SER A 133 48.03 -40.12 -25.61
CA SER A 133 47.70 -41.20 -26.53
C SER A 133 46.83 -40.64 -27.66
N TYR A 134 47.39 -40.62 -28.87
CA TYR A 134 46.76 -40.08 -30.07
C TYR A 134 46.31 -41.19 -31.04
N GLU A 135 46.05 -42.40 -30.53
CA GLU A 135 45.69 -43.57 -31.33
C GLU A 135 44.43 -43.32 -32.17
N TYR A 136 43.49 -42.52 -31.67
CA TYR A 136 42.27 -42.12 -32.39
C TYR A 136 42.52 -41.37 -33.71
N LEU A 137 43.72 -40.82 -33.95
CA LEU A 137 44.05 -40.14 -35.20
C LEU A 137 44.08 -41.10 -36.41
N THR A 138 44.29 -42.40 -36.19
CA THR A 138 44.26 -43.40 -37.27
C THR A 138 42.88 -43.52 -37.90
N ASP A 139 41.84 -43.26 -37.11
CA ASP A 139 40.45 -43.51 -37.48
C ASP A 139 39.78 -42.28 -38.11
N TRP A 140 40.44 -41.11 -38.09
CA TRP A 140 39.92 -39.86 -38.63
C TRP A 140 40.02 -39.74 -40.16
N GLY A 141 40.64 -40.73 -40.82
CA GLY A 141 40.68 -40.84 -42.27
C GLY A 141 41.91 -40.22 -42.94
N PRO A 142 41.94 -40.18 -44.28
CA PRO A 142 43.16 -39.95 -45.06
C PRO A 142 43.83 -38.58 -44.83
N HIS A 143 43.04 -37.56 -44.52
CA HIS A 143 43.56 -36.22 -44.23
C HIS A 143 44.40 -36.15 -42.95
N PHE A 144 44.18 -37.08 -42.01
CA PHE A 144 44.88 -37.12 -40.73
C PHE A 144 46.01 -38.15 -40.69
N GLN A 145 46.28 -38.87 -41.79
CA GLN A 145 47.34 -39.89 -41.84
C GLN A 145 48.73 -39.36 -41.51
N GLN A 146 49.03 -38.13 -41.92
CA GLN A 146 50.32 -37.50 -41.60
C GLN A 146 50.44 -37.21 -40.09
N LEU A 147 49.36 -36.74 -39.46
CA LEU A 147 49.31 -36.52 -38.01
C LEU A 147 49.34 -37.85 -37.24
N ALA A 148 48.56 -38.85 -37.68
CA ALA A 148 48.59 -40.19 -37.12
C ALA A 148 50.01 -40.77 -37.18
N GLY A 149 50.67 -40.70 -38.34
CA GLY A 149 52.05 -41.15 -38.49
C GLY A 149 53.03 -40.44 -37.53
N LEU A 150 52.88 -39.14 -37.29
CA LEU A 150 53.76 -38.41 -36.36
C LEU A 150 53.54 -38.76 -34.89
N TYR A 151 52.29 -38.98 -34.48
CA TYR A 151 51.95 -39.17 -33.06
C TYR A 151 51.77 -40.64 -32.65
N THR A 152 51.62 -41.58 -33.58
CA THR A 152 51.49 -43.03 -33.28
C THR A 152 52.72 -43.85 -33.67
N SER A 153 53.59 -43.35 -34.57
CA SER A 153 54.77 -44.10 -35.04
C SER A 153 55.96 -44.11 -34.07
N CYS A 154 55.94 -43.32 -32.99
CA CYS A 154 57.06 -43.25 -32.04
C CYS A 154 57.00 -44.27 -30.89
N ARG A 155 56.03 -45.21 -30.89
CA ARG A 155 55.84 -46.19 -29.80
C ARG A 155 56.41 -47.58 -30.10
N GLY A 156 57.23 -47.72 -31.15
CA GLY A 156 57.78 -48.99 -31.64
C GLY A 156 59.29 -49.19 -31.46
N TYR A 157 59.94 -48.46 -30.55
CA TYR A 157 61.35 -48.68 -30.19
C TYR A 157 61.49 -48.91 -28.68
N GLU A 158 60.83 -49.94 -28.17
CA GLU A 158 61.22 -50.60 -26.93
C GLU A 158 61.34 -52.09 -27.30
N ASP A 159 62.57 -52.58 -27.30
CA ASP A 159 62.98 -53.99 -27.49
C ASP A 159 62.99 -54.70 -26.12
#